data_AF-A0A7J8JY56-F1
#
_entry.id   AF-A0A7J8JY56-F1
#
_cell.length_a   1.000
_cell.length_b   1.000
_cell.length_c   1.000
_cell.angle_alpha   90.00
_cell.angle_beta   90.00
_cell.angle_gamma   90.00
#
_symmetry.space_group_name_H-M   'P 1'
#
loop_
_entity.id
_entity.type
_entity.pdbx_description
1 polymer ?
#
loop_
_entity_poly.entity_id
_entity_poly.type
_entity_poly.pdbx_seq_one_letter_code
_entity_poly.pdbx_strand_id
1 'polypeptide(L)'
;MILECGYTYCYINIKGLELQETSCHTAEARRVDEIFEGAFVQEEKICSINGHFGNVLTPCTVLPVKLYSDARNVLSGIIDSHDNLREFKGDLVKVLVWILVQYCSRRSSMQENVHKTENKRTASLIILPGLNTSPQTRSPEDTVSLNSAALDDWSDDVLGDEPTTKKGNEEKDQLKVLQSINVPLPGSAESQMVGDHSIVKVSENSLYKTVLLGYPAIDRGKQEDMAYIPLMEFSCSHSHLLSLPKEWTSNCLPNSKMREMSLLFPEDWYQFVLKQLECFPSEENVPNVLEEIAKDRVLKDFYVHAVMTCYFSLLGVDDMDPGPGHILRVYSGVLPWSSAQDWLTEKPELFQLTLKAFRYTLKLMIDKASLGPIEDFKELTNCLEEYESDWYIGLVSDEKWNEAVLQEKPYLFSLGYDPNMGVYTGRVLTLQEFLIQVGKLNAEAVRGQWANLSWELLYATNDDEERYSIQAHPLLLRNLTVQAADPPLGYPIYSSKPLHVHLY
;
A
#
# COMPACT_ATOMS: atom_id res chain seq x y z
N MET A 1 -22.95 -2.67 -7.76
CA MET A 1 -23.43 -1.74 -6.69
C MET A 1 -24.94 -1.79 -6.64
N ILE A 2 -25.51 -1.87 -5.44
CA ILE A 2 -26.95 -1.93 -5.19
C ILE A 2 -27.32 -0.83 -4.18
N LEU A 3 -28.43 -0.13 -4.43
CA LEU A 3 -29.04 0.82 -3.49
C LEU A 3 -30.26 0.15 -2.87
N GLU A 4 -30.22 -0.10 -1.56
CA GLU A 4 -31.27 -0.80 -0.83
C GLU A 4 -32.01 0.17 0.09
N CYS A 5 -33.34 0.12 0.05
CA CYS A 5 -34.21 1.04 0.81
C CYS A 5 -35.32 0.26 1.50
N GLY A 6 -35.29 0.25 2.83
CA GLY A 6 -36.37 -0.25 3.68
C GLY A 6 -37.32 0.86 4.13
N TYR A 7 -38.18 0.54 5.10
CA TYR A 7 -39.12 1.51 5.69
C TYR A 7 -38.44 2.58 6.57
N THR A 8 -37.23 2.30 7.08
CA THR A 8 -36.52 3.13 8.06
C THR A 8 -35.05 3.35 7.73
N TYR A 9 -34.58 2.84 6.58
CA TYR A 9 -33.18 2.93 6.17
C TYR A 9 -33.05 3.06 4.65
N CYS A 10 -31.99 3.72 4.23
CA CYS A 10 -31.46 3.65 2.88
C CYS A 10 -29.94 3.45 2.99
N TYR A 11 -29.38 2.52 2.22
CA TYR A 11 -27.93 2.33 2.16
C TYR A 11 -27.48 1.90 0.77
N ILE A 12 -26.24 2.26 0.44
CA ILE A 12 -25.52 1.75 -0.74
C ILE A 12 -24.66 0.58 -0.29
N ASN A 13 -24.73 -0.53 -1.01
CA ASN A 13 -23.84 -1.67 -0.84
C ASN A 13 -23.29 -2.13 -2.20
N ILE A 14 -21.97 -2.21 -2.32
CA ILE A 14 -21.29 -2.91 -3.41
C ILE A 14 -21.34 -4.41 -3.09
N LYS A 15 -22.37 -5.09 -3.61
CA LYS A 15 -22.43 -6.56 -3.66
C LYS A 15 -21.80 -7.07 -4.96
N GLY A 16 -20.99 -8.13 -4.85
CA GLY A 16 -20.47 -8.93 -5.95
C GLY A 16 -21.29 -10.22 -6.12
N LEU A 17 -21.57 -10.59 -7.37
CA LEU A 17 -22.45 -11.70 -7.75
C LEU A 17 -21.71 -12.62 -8.74
N GLU A 18 -22.02 -13.92 -8.74
CA GLU A 18 -21.38 -14.92 -9.61
C GLU A 18 -22.02 -14.89 -11.00
N LEU A 19 -21.34 -14.31 -11.99
CA LEU A 19 -21.86 -14.26 -13.36
C LEU A 19 -21.69 -15.57 -14.15
N GLN A 20 -20.80 -16.49 -13.74
CA GLN A 20 -20.20 -17.46 -14.67
C GLN A 20 -20.15 -18.94 -14.26
N GLU A 21 -20.41 -19.34 -13.00
CA GLU A 21 -20.35 -20.78 -12.65
C GLU A 21 -21.54 -21.60 -13.19
N THR A 22 -22.73 -21.00 -13.30
CA THR A 22 -23.93 -21.71 -13.76
C THR A 22 -24.64 -20.97 -14.90
N SER A 23 -25.06 -21.74 -15.91
CA SER A 23 -25.74 -21.23 -17.11
C SER A 23 -27.02 -20.44 -16.81
N CYS A 24 -27.68 -20.73 -15.69
CA CYS A 24 -28.81 -19.96 -15.17
C CYS A 24 -28.43 -18.50 -14.84
N HIS A 25 -27.34 -18.27 -14.10
CA HIS A 25 -26.90 -16.92 -13.73
C HIS A 25 -26.44 -16.15 -14.96
N THR A 26 -25.65 -16.77 -15.84
CA THR A 26 -25.21 -16.15 -17.10
C THR A 26 -26.40 -15.77 -18.01
N ALA A 27 -27.49 -16.56 -18.02
CA ALA A 27 -28.70 -16.23 -18.78
C ALA A 27 -29.47 -15.03 -18.23
N GLU A 28 -29.46 -14.81 -16.91
CA GLU A 28 -30.05 -13.62 -16.29
C GLU A 28 -29.14 -12.40 -16.41
N ALA A 29 -27.82 -12.56 -16.26
CA ALA A 29 -26.83 -11.49 -16.47
C ALA A 29 -26.88 -10.95 -17.91
N ARG A 30 -26.80 -11.84 -18.91
CA ARG A 30 -27.00 -11.49 -20.33
C ARG A 30 -28.32 -10.76 -20.58
N ARG A 31 -29.37 -11.07 -19.82
CA ARG A 31 -30.65 -10.39 -19.95
C ARG A 31 -30.62 -8.97 -19.38
N VAL A 32 -29.81 -8.70 -18.34
CA VAL A 32 -29.52 -7.33 -17.88
C VAL A 32 -28.79 -6.55 -18.98
N ASP A 33 -27.80 -7.17 -19.62
CA ASP A 33 -27.03 -6.55 -20.71
C ASP A 33 -27.94 -6.19 -21.90
N GLU A 34 -28.76 -7.14 -22.40
CA GLU A 34 -29.75 -6.91 -23.46
C GLU A 34 -30.69 -5.73 -23.17
N ILE A 35 -31.12 -5.59 -21.91
CA ILE A 35 -32.03 -4.53 -21.44
C ILE A 35 -31.34 -3.16 -21.48
N PHE A 36 -30.06 -3.08 -21.12
CA PHE A 36 -29.31 -1.83 -21.13
C PHE A 36 -28.79 -1.47 -22.52
N GLU A 37 -28.30 -2.42 -23.32
CA GLU A 37 -27.96 -2.19 -24.74
C GLU A 37 -29.16 -1.63 -25.52
N GLY A 38 -30.34 -2.25 -25.34
CA GLY A 38 -31.59 -1.80 -25.96
C GLY A 38 -32.09 -0.43 -25.50
N ALA A 39 -31.59 0.09 -24.37
CA ALA A 39 -32.00 1.37 -23.79
C ALA A 39 -30.96 2.50 -23.97
N PHE A 40 -29.67 2.17 -24.04
CA PHE A 40 -28.57 3.15 -24.00
C PHE A 40 -27.60 3.09 -25.18
N VAL A 41 -27.60 2.01 -25.99
CA VAL A 41 -26.63 1.82 -27.10
C VAL A 41 -27.27 1.99 -28.48
N GLN A 42 -28.60 1.93 -28.60
CA GLN A 42 -29.28 2.18 -29.89
C GLN A 42 -29.44 3.67 -30.20
N GLU A 43 -28.51 4.19 -31.01
CA GLU A 43 -28.74 5.41 -31.79
C GLU A 43 -29.94 5.25 -32.76
N GLU A 44 -30.54 6.38 -33.16
CA GLU A 44 -31.54 6.51 -34.23
C GLU A 44 -32.88 5.72 -34.13
N LYS A 45 -33.51 5.64 -32.95
CA LYS A 45 -34.95 5.28 -32.85
C LYS A 45 -35.81 6.34 -32.17
N ILE A 46 -36.39 7.21 -33.00
CA ILE A 46 -37.26 8.35 -32.61
C ILE A 46 -38.52 7.93 -31.82
N CYS A 47 -38.97 6.68 -31.92
CA CYS A 47 -39.98 6.08 -31.04
C CYS A 47 -39.78 4.57 -30.89
N SER A 48 -38.90 4.14 -29.99
CA SER A 48 -38.87 2.75 -29.49
C SER A 48 -39.93 2.55 -28.39
N ILE A 49 -40.92 1.69 -28.65
CA ILE A 49 -41.74 1.14 -27.55
C ILE A 49 -40.82 0.29 -26.67
N ASN A 50 -40.92 0.43 -25.36
CA ASN A 50 -40.13 -0.36 -24.41
C ASN A 50 -40.45 -1.86 -24.54
N GLY A 51 -39.62 -2.60 -25.29
CA GLY A 51 -39.72 -4.06 -25.46
C GLY A 51 -39.46 -4.87 -24.19
N HIS A 52 -39.12 -4.19 -23.10
CA HIS A 52 -38.81 -4.74 -21.78
C HIS A 52 -39.82 -4.31 -20.71
N PHE A 53 -40.99 -3.79 -21.08
CA PHE A 53 -42.06 -3.36 -20.16
C PHE A 53 -42.48 -4.41 -19.11
N GLY A 54 -42.36 -5.70 -19.43
CA GLY A 54 -42.66 -6.81 -18.51
C GLY A 54 -41.48 -7.32 -17.66
N ASN A 55 -40.29 -6.71 -17.76
CA ASN A 55 -39.11 -7.11 -16.97
C ASN A 55 -39.13 -6.45 -15.58
N VAL A 56 -38.52 -7.11 -14.59
CA VAL A 56 -38.27 -6.57 -13.24
C VAL A 56 -37.35 -5.35 -13.25
N LEU A 57 -36.43 -5.28 -14.22
CA LEU A 57 -35.42 -4.23 -14.35
C LEU A 57 -35.90 -3.13 -15.31
N THR A 58 -35.93 -1.90 -14.81
CA THR A 58 -36.18 -0.68 -15.59
C THR A 58 -34.89 0.11 -15.71
N PRO A 59 -34.32 0.32 -16.92
CA PRO A 59 -33.23 1.26 -17.15
C PRO A 59 -33.58 2.68 -16.67
N CYS A 60 -32.63 3.36 -16.01
CA CYS A 60 -32.83 4.70 -15.46
C CYS A 60 -31.90 5.74 -16.05
N THR A 61 -30.59 5.49 -16.04
CA THR A 61 -29.56 6.40 -16.58
C THR A 61 -28.25 5.66 -16.81
N VAL A 62 -27.31 6.29 -17.51
CA VAL A 62 -25.88 5.98 -17.42
C VAL A 62 -25.23 7.02 -16.50
N LEU A 63 -24.19 6.64 -15.75
CA LEU A 63 -23.38 7.55 -14.94
C LEU A 63 -21.88 7.36 -15.26
N PRO A 64 -21.11 8.43 -15.54
CA PRO A 64 -19.66 8.34 -15.52
C PRO A 64 -19.18 8.15 -14.07
N VAL A 65 -18.33 7.15 -13.86
CA VAL A 65 -17.72 6.85 -12.56
C VAL A 65 -16.25 6.50 -12.79
N LYS A 66 -15.36 7.14 -12.04
CA LYS A 66 -13.94 6.79 -12.03
C LYS A 66 -13.75 5.46 -11.30
N LEU A 67 -13.13 4.49 -11.96
CA LEU A 67 -12.76 3.19 -11.39
C LEU A 67 -11.32 2.85 -11.76
N TYR A 68 -10.66 2.05 -10.92
CA TYR A 68 -9.36 1.48 -11.25
C TYR A 68 -9.53 0.17 -12.02
N SER A 69 -8.94 0.08 -13.22
CA SER A 69 -8.72 -1.21 -13.89
C SER A 69 -7.52 -1.92 -13.26
N ASP A 70 -7.71 -3.16 -12.79
CA ASP A 70 -6.65 -3.99 -12.19
C ASP A 70 -5.99 -4.89 -13.25
N ALA A 71 -4.69 -4.73 -13.46
CA ALA A 71 -3.88 -5.54 -14.36
C ALA A 71 -2.75 -6.23 -13.60
N ARG A 72 -2.61 -7.55 -13.77
CA ARG A 72 -1.55 -8.37 -13.16
C ARG A 72 -0.62 -8.90 -14.26
N ASN A 73 0.63 -8.44 -14.24
CA ASN A 73 1.67 -8.87 -15.18
C ASN A 73 2.61 -9.86 -14.49
N VAL A 74 2.98 -10.95 -15.16
CA VAL A 74 4.06 -11.84 -14.70
C VAL A 74 5.41 -11.20 -15.04
N LEU A 75 6.32 -11.12 -14.07
CA LEU A 75 7.62 -10.42 -14.20
C LEU A 75 8.79 -11.38 -14.41
N SER A 76 8.52 -12.69 -14.54
CA SER A 76 9.54 -13.69 -14.87
C SER A 76 10.23 -13.37 -16.19
N GLY A 77 11.55 -13.46 -16.22
CA GLY A 77 12.41 -13.01 -17.32
C GLY A 77 12.66 -11.49 -17.36
N ILE A 78 11.89 -10.67 -16.64
CA ILE A 78 12.21 -9.24 -16.44
C ILE A 78 13.12 -9.08 -15.23
N ILE A 79 12.67 -9.52 -14.04
CA ILE A 79 13.44 -9.37 -12.79
C ILE A 79 14.50 -10.47 -12.61
N ASP A 80 14.45 -11.53 -13.42
CA ASP A 80 15.42 -12.64 -13.42
C ASP A 80 16.58 -12.41 -14.41
N SER A 81 16.49 -11.40 -15.27
CA SER A 81 17.45 -11.16 -16.36
C SER A 81 18.71 -10.45 -15.86
N HIS A 82 19.88 -11.09 -16.02
CA HIS A 82 21.18 -10.53 -15.65
C HIS A 82 21.49 -9.16 -16.30
N ASP A 83 21.03 -8.91 -17.53
CA ASP A 83 21.29 -7.62 -18.17
C ASP A 83 20.39 -6.51 -17.59
N ASN A 84 19.11 -6.82 -17.30
CA ASN A 84 18.21 -5.91 -16.58
C ASN A 84 18.73 -5.62 -15.16
N LEU A 85 19.22 -6.64 -14.45
CA LEU A 85 19.80 -6.52 -13.11
C LEU A 85 21.10 -5.70 -13.10
N ARG A 86 21.89 -5.76 -14.19
CA ARG A 86 23.08 -4.92 -14.37
C ARG A 86 22.71 -3.46 -14.61
N GLU A 87 21.70 -3.18 -15.42
CA GLU A 87 21.19 -1.81 -15.60
C GLU A 87 20.57 -1.26 -14.31
N PHE A 88 19.77 -2.07 -13.60
CA PHE A 88 19.16 -1.73 -12.30
C PHE A 88 20.19 -1.25 -11.29
N LYS A 89 21.36 -1.91 -11.18
CA LYS A 89 22.47 -1.44 -10.33
C LYS A 89 22.90 -0.01 -10.67
N GLY A 90 23.09 0.30 -11.95
CA GLY A 90 23.51 1.62 -12.41
C GLY A 90 22.42 2.69 -12.28
N ASP A 91 21.16 2.32 -12.54
CA ASP A 91 20.03 3.24 -12.41
C ASP A 91 19.67 3.53 -10.94
N LEU A 92 19.84 2.57 -10.03
CA LEU A 92 19.58 2.77 -8.60
C LEU A 92 20.40 3.93 -8.03
N VAL A 93 21.67 4.07 -8.47
CA VAL A 93 22.53 5.19 -8.08
C VAL A 93 22.01 6.52 -8.63
N LYS A 94 21.52 6.55 -9.89
CA LYS A 94 20.92 7.75 -10.51
C LYS A 94 19.64 8.18 -9.78
N VAL A 95 18.75 7.23 -9.49
CA VAL A 95 17.47 7.49 -8.81
C VAL A 95 17.70 7.93 -7.36
N LEU A 96 18.66 7.34 -6.64
CA LEU A 96 19.09 7.80 -5.32
C LEU A 96 19.61 9.24 -5.35
N VAL A 97 20.45 9.59 -6.33
CA VAL A 97 20.92 10.97 -6.53
C VAL A 97 19.73 11.92 -6.76
N TRP A 98 18.81 11.59 -7.67
CA TRP A 98 17.67 12.43 -8.01
C TRP A 98 16.75 12.66 -6.80
N ILE A 99 16.37 11.60 -6.07
CA ILE A 99 15.49 11.71 -4.90
C ILE A 99 16.14 12.52 -3.77
N LEU A 100 17.43 12.32 -3.47
CA LEU A 100 18.10 13.05 -2.39
C LEU A 100 18.29 14.54 -2.73
N VAL A 101 18.65 14.86 -3.97
CA VAL A 101 18.80 16.25 -4.44
C VAL A 101 17.44 16.97 -4.45
N GLN A 102 16.39 16.33 -4.95
CA GLN A 102 15.00 16.87 -4.90
C GLN A 102 14.50 17.04 -3.47
N TYR A 103 14.78 16.10 -2.56
CA TYR A 103 14.45 16.22 -1.13
C TYR A 103 15.13 17.44 -0.50
N CYS A 104 16.45 17.62 -0.69
CA CYS A 104 17.18 18.76 -0.15
C CYS A 104 16.69 20.10 -0.74
N SER A 105 16.36 20.15 -2.03
CA SER A 105 15.76 21.34 -2.67
C SER A 105 14.38 21.69 -2.09
N ARG A 106 13.50 20.71 -1.88
CA ARG A 106 12.20 20.94 -1.23
C ARG A 106 12.37 21.39 0.22
N ARG A 107 13.32 20.80 0.95
CA ARG A 107 13.63 21.12 2.36
C ARG A 107 14.12 22.56 2.55
N SER A 108 15.02 23.06 1.69
CA SER A 108 15.51 24.43 1.78
C SER A 108 14.41 25.46 1.50
N SER A 109 13.57 25.23 0.48
CA SER A 109 12.44 26.13 0.19
C SER A 109 11.42 26.20 1.34
N MET A 110 11.19 25.10 2.07
CA MET A 110 10.38 25.14 3.30
C MET A 110 11.05 25.96 4.41
N GLN A 111 12.36 25.79 4.64
CA GLN A 111 13.10 26.55 5.66
C GLN A 111 13.14 28.06 5.35
N GLU A 112 13.35 28.46 4.10
CA GLU A 112 13.24 29.86 3.69
C GLU A 112 11.84 30.44 3.94
N ASN A 113 10.79 29.69 3.62
CA ASN A 113 9.41 30.15 3.81
C ASN A 113 9.04 30.28 5.30
N VAL A 114 9.57 29.42 6.18
CA VAL A 114 9.46 29.59 7.63
C VAL A 114 10.16 30.87 8.07
N HIS A 115 11.42 31.10 7.73
CA HIS A 115 12.14 32.31 8.15
C HIS A 115 11.56 33.61 7.55
N LYS A 116 11.06 33.58 6.31
CA LYS A 116 10.30 34.71 5.70
C LYS A 116 8.98 34.98 6.44
N THR A 117 8.37 33.97 7.05
CA THR A 117 7.15 34.10 7.88
C THR A 117 7.47 34.57 9.30
N GLU A 118 8.54 34.09 9.91
CA GLU A 118 9.02 34.55 11.22
C GLU A 118 9.46 36.02 11.17
N ASN A 119 10.27 36.41 10.20
CA ASN A 119 10.69 37.81 10.02
C ASN A 119 9.50 38.77 9.81
N LYS A 120 8.40 38.30 9.19
CA LYS A 120 7.13 39.07 9.12
C LYS A 120 6.42 39.17 10.47
N ARG A 121 6.47 38.15 11.33
CA ARG A 121 5.91 38.19 12.71
C ARG A 121 6.73 39.09 13.64
N THR A 122 8.06 39.10 13.52
CA THR A 122 8.93 39.98 14.32
C THR A 122 8.69 41.47 14.05
N ALA A 123 8.14 41.81 12.88
CA ALA A 123 7.79 43.19 12.50
C ALA A 123 6.42 43.68 13.05
N SER A 124 5.62 42.83 13.71
CA SER A 124 4.24 43.15 14.13
C SER A 124 4.02 43.10 15.64
N LEU A 125 4.59 44.05 16.38
CA LEU A 125 4.26 44.29 17.79
C LEU A 125 3.02 45.19 17.93
N ILE A 126 1.84 44.61 18.18
CA ILE A 126 0.69 45.28 18.83
C ILE A 126 -0.11 44.26 19.69
N ILE A 127 -0.03 44.47 21.01
CA ILE A 127 -1.04 44.28 22.06
C ILE A 127 -2.00 43.07 21.96
N LEU A 128 -1.77 42.07 22.84
CA LEU A 128 -2.79 41.12 23.33
C LEU A 128 -3.71 41.75 24.40
N PRO A 129 -5.01 41.45 24.40
CA PRO A 129 -5.89 41.71 25.54
C PRO A 129 -6.48 40.43 26.18
N GLY A 130 -6.46 40.36 27.51
CA GLY A 130 -7.51 39.72 28.33
C GLY A 130 -7.59 38.19 28.38
N LEU A 131 -6.77 37.56 29.23
CA LEU A 131 -7.06 36.22 29.75
C LEU A 131 -8.33 36.26 30.65
N ASN A 132 -9.30 35.36 30.43
CA ASN A 132 -10.43 35.12 31.32
C ASN A 132 -10.69 33.61 31.48
N THR A 133 -11.23 33.20 32.63
CA THR A 133 -11.10 31.82 33.15
C THR A 133 -12.41 31.05 33.29
N SER A 134 -12.37 29.75 32.93
CA SER A 134 -13.27 28.67 33.39
C SER A 134 -14.74 28.71 32.93
N PRO A 135 -15.51 27.59 33.05
CA PRO A 135 -15.16 26.31 33.69
C PRO A 135 -15.19 25.08 32.76
N GLN A 136 -14.73 23.94 33.30
CA GLN A 136 -14.86 22.60 32.71
C GLN A 136 -16.30 22.07 32.78
N THR A 137 -16.64 21.17 31.84
CA THR A 137 -17.62 20.09 32.05
C THR A 137 -17.01 18.78 31.50
N ARG A 138 -17.38 17.62 32.05
CA ARG A 138 -16.67 16.34 31.81
C ARG A 138 -17.49 15.30 31.03
N SER A 139 -16.76 14.44 30.31
CA SER A 139 -17.05 13.02 29.99
C SER A 139 -18.28 12.69 29.11
N PRO A 140 -18.33 11.48 28.50
CA PRO A 140 -17.33 10.40 28.47
C PRO A 140 -16.71 10.13 27.09
N GLU A 141 -15.74 9.21 27.04
CA GLU A 141 -15.16 8.68 25.80
C GLU A 141 -16.07 7.65 25.09
N ASP A 142 -15.87 7.47 23.78
CA ASP A 142 -16.21 6.25 23.04
C ASP A 142 -15.19 6.06 21.90
N THR A 143 -14.00 5.56 22.26
CA THR A 143 -12.87 5.35 21.33
C THR A 143 -12.60 3.85 21.19
N VAL A 144 -13.35 3.17 20.33
CA VAL A 144 -13.09 1.76 19.99
C VAL A 144 -11.95 1.70 18.95
N SER A 145 -10.82 1.13 19.34
CA SER A 145 -9.67 0.93 18.45
C SER A 145 -9.98 -0.06 17.34
N LEU A 146 -9.66 0.31 16.09
CA LEU A 146 -9.68 -0.63 14.97
C LEU A 146 -8.53 -1.64 15.12
N ASN A 147 -8.87 -2.91 15.36
CA ASN A 147 -7.90 -4.00 15.33
C ASN A 147 -7.60 -4.35 13.86
N SER A 148 -6.42 -3.97 13.38
CA SER A 148 -5.92 -4.24 12.02
C SER A 148 -5.44 -5.69 11.83
N ALA A 149 -6.31 -6.66 12.15
CA ALA A 149 -5.99 -8.09 12.21
C ALA A 149 -7.03 -8.96 11.46
N ALA A 150 -7.39 -8.56 10.24
CA ALA A 150 -8.29 -9.30 9.34
C ALA A 150 -8.11 -8.83 7.87
N LEU A 151 -6.90 -8.96 7.32
CA LEU A 151 -6.60 -8.64 5.91
C LEU A 151 -5.52 -9.52 5.26
N ASP A 152 -4.89 -10.43 6.02
CA ASP A 152 -4.01 -11.49 5.49
C ASP A 152 -4.83 -12.75 5.15
N ASP A 153 -5.59 -12.68 4.05
CA ASP A 153 -5.78 -13.81 3.10
C ASP A 153 -6.61 -13.32 1.90
N TRP A 154 -6.00 -13.31 0.70
CA TRP A 154 -6.64 -12.97 -0.58
C TRP A 154 -5.97 -13.74 -1.74
N SER A 155 -5.82 -15.06 -1.58
CA SER A 155 -5.45 -15.99 -2.66
C SER A 155 -6.70 -16.58 -3.33
N ASP A 156 -7.40 -15.74 -4.10
CA ASP A 156 -8.54 -16.17 -4.92
C ASP A 156 -8.06 -16.94 -6.16
N ASP A 157 -7.96 -18.27 -6.05
CA ASP A 157 -7.84 -19.19 -7.18
C ASP A 157 -9.18 -19.27 -7.94
N VAL A 158 -9.45 -18.30 -8.82
CA VAL A 158 -10.64 -18.29 -9.69
C VAL A 158 -10.23 -18.21 -11.17
N LEU A 159 -10.20 -19.38 -11.83
CA LEU A 159 -10.51 -19.66 -13.26
C LEU A 159 -9.78 -20.93 -13.78
N GLY A 160 -10.39 -22.08 -13.49
CA GLY A 160 -10.44 -23.33 -14.27
C GLY A 160 -9.27 -23.84 -15.14
N ASP A 161 -8.90 -25.11 -14.89
CA ASP A 161 -9.09 -26.18 -15.89
C ASP A 161 -9.11 -27.58 -15.23
N GLU A 162 -10.06 -28.45 -15.58
CA GLU A 162 -10.02 -29.91 -15.26
C GLU A 162 -9.59 -30.67 -16.54
N PRO A 163 -8.98 -31.87 -16.45
CA PRO A 163 -9.87 -33.04 -16.49
C PRO A 163 -9.38 -34.34 -15.79
N THR A 164 -10.34 -35.26 -15.62
CA THR A 164 -10.21 -36.75 -15.57
C THR A 164 -10.13 -37.49 -14.22
N THR A 165 -11.32 -37.65 -13.63
CA THR A 165 -11.78 -38.83 -12.87
C THR A 165 -10.95 -40.14 -12.94
N LYS A 166 -10.58 -40.69 -11.78
CA LYS A 166 -10.46 -42.15 -11.53
C LYS A 166 -11.00 -42.52 -10.15
N LYS A 167 -11.80 -43.59 -10.08
CA LYS A 167 -12.35 -44.17 -8.82
C LYS A 167 -11.28 -44.99 -8.09
N GLY A 168 -11.29 -45.00 -6.74
CA GLY A 168 -10.26 -45.70 -5.96
C GLY A 168 -10.47 -45.88 -4.44
N ASN A 169 -11.67 -46.25 -4.01
CA ASN A 169 -12.02 -46.89 -2.71
C ASN A 169 -11.74 -46.18 -1.34
N GLU A 170 -12.75 -46.36 -0.48
CA GLU A 170 -12.86 -46.18 0.99
C GLU A 170 -11.66 -46.71 1.81
N GLU A 171 -11.32 -46.19 3.00
CA GLU A 171 -12.08 -46.32 4.26
C GLU A 171 -11.78 -45.24 5.34
N LYS A 172 -12.82 -44.90 6.15
CA LYS A 172 -12.83 -44.54 7.61
C LYS A 172 -11.78 -43.55 8.17
N ASP A 173 -12.17 -42.51 8.91
CA ASP A 173 -12.76 -42.64 10.26
C ASP A 173 -13.68 -41.45 10.69
N GLN A 174 -14.06 -41.37 11.98
CA GLN A 174 -15.25 -40.68 12.49
C GLN A 174 -15.11 -39.18 12.88
N LEU A 175 -16.20 -38.41 12.67
CA LEU A 175 -16.44 -37.10 13.31
C LEU A 175 -16.56 -37.20 14.85
N LYS A 176 -16.11 -36.16 15.57
CA LYS A 176 -16.65 -35.79 16.89
C LYS A 176 -16.62 -34.29 17.17
N VAL A 177 -17.67 -33.81 17.85
CA VAL A 177 -17.97 -32.41 18.17
C VAL A 177 -17.35 -31.98 19.51
N LEU A 178 -16.84 -30.74 19.59
CA LEU A 178 -16.73 -29.89 20.79
C LEU A 178 -16.75 -28.41 20.32
N GLN A 179 -17.85 -27.66 20.47
CA GLN A 179 -18.30 -26.91 21.65
C GLN A 179 -17.47 -25.66 22.03
N SER A 180 -18.00 -24.50 21.60
CA SER A 180 -18.05 -23.20 22.31
C SER A 180 -17.02 -22.92 23.42
N ILE A 181 -16.05 -22.05 23.12
CA ILE A 181 -15.19 -21.40 24.14
C ILE A 181 -15.90 -20.16 24.68
N ASN A 182 -16.30 -20.18 25.96
CA ASN A 182 -16.76 -18.98 26.68
C ASN A 182 -15.56 -18.16 27.18
N VAL A 183 -15.55 -16.86 26.91
CA VAL A 183 -14.52 -15.94 27.40
C VAL A 183 -14.91 -15.40 28.80
N PRO A 184 -14.06 -15.54 29.83
CA PRO A 184 -14.34 -14.96 31.15
C PRO A 184 -14.21 -13.44 31.16
N LEU A 185 -15.10 -12.76 31.90
CA LEU A 185 -15.03 -11.30 32.10
C LEU A 185 -13.91 -10.89 33.09
N PRO A 186 -13.32 -9.69 32.97
CA PRO A 186 -12.34 -9.17 33.91
C PRO A 186 -12.96 -8.88 35.29
N GLY A 187 -12.23 -9.14 36.37
CA GLY A 187 -12.57 -8.63 37.72
C GLY A 187 -13.03 -9.66 38.77
N SER A 188 -12.68 -10.94 38.63
CA SER A 188 -12.88 -11.95 39.69
C SER A 188 -11.56 -12.36 40.34
N ALA A 189 -11.50 -12.42 41.67
CA ALA A 189 -10.29 -12.78 42.42
C ALA A 189 -10.60 -13.43 43.78
N GLU A 190 -10.34 -14.74 43.89
CA GLU A 190 -10.31 -15.60 45.09
C GLU A 190 -9.65 -16.93 44.64
N SER A 191 -9.06 -17.80 45.47
CA SER A 191 -8.33 -17.67 46.74
C SER A 191 -7.61 -19.02 46.96
N GLN A 192 -6.52 -19.07 47.72
CA GLN A 192 -5.78 -20.33 47.93
C GLN A 192 -6.47 -21.26 48.95
N MET A 193 -6.32 -22.58 48.78
CA MET A 193 -6.13 -23.47 49.92
C MET A 193 -5.14 -24.61 49.58
N VAL A 194 -4.52 -25.17 50.63
CA VAL A 194 -3.27 -25.95 50.56
C VAL A 194 -3.41 -27.25 51.36
N GLY A 195 -2.72 -28.32 50.92
CA GLY A 195 -2.44 -29.52 51.72
C GLY A 195 -2.55 -30.84 50.92
N ASP A 196 -1.66 -31.83 51.09
CA ASP A 196 -0.37 -31.80 51.79
C ASP A 196 0.56 -32.93 51.28
N HIS A 197 1.83 -32.94 51.72
CA HIS A 197 2.95 -33.67 51.10
C HIS A 197 3.14 -35.16 51.49
N SER A 198 3.91 -35.88 50.65
CA SER A 198 5.07 -36.77 50.98
C SER A 198 5.23 -37.93 49.96
N ILE A 199 6.35 -38.65 49.74
CA ILE A 199 7.83 -38.51 49.93
C ILE A 199 8.47 -39.64 49.05
N VAL A 200 9.67 -39.58 48.46
CA VAL A 200 10.52 -38.51 47.88
C VAL A 200 11.66 -39.18 47.07
N LYS A 201 12.19 -38.58 45.98
CA LYS A 201 13.56 -38.88 45.49
C LYS A 201 14.16 -37.82 44.53
N VAL A 202 14.63 -36.74 45.14
CA VAL A 202 15.88 -35.98 44.86
C VAL A 202 16.54 -36.12 43.48
N SER A 203 16.65 -35.00 42.76
CA SER A 203 17.96 -34.47 42.30
C SER A 203 17.89 -32.97 41.94
N GLU A 204 18.73 -32.18 42.63
CA GLU A 204 19.44 -30.95 42.26
C GLU A 204 18.96 -30.01 41.12
N ASN A 205 19.08 -28.67 41.23
CA ASN A 205 19.36 -27.80 42.38
C ASN A 205 18.86 -26.37 42.07
N SER A 206 18.35 -25.65 43.08
CA SER A 206 17.73 -24.34 42.88
C SER A 206 18.70 -23.16 42.92
N LEU A 207 18.29 -22.07 42.27
CA LEU A 207 18.88 -20.74 42.34
C LEU A 207 18.92 -20.17 43.79
N TYR A 208 19.59 -19.01 43.88
CA TYR A 208 19.55 -18.02 44.98
C TYR A 208 20.40 -18.29 46.23
N LYS A 209 21.54 -17.59 46.29
CA LYS A 209 21.87 -16.81 47.48
C LYS A 209 22.52 -15.47 47.12
N THR A 210 21.88 -14.39 47.54
CA THR A 210 22.35 -13.01 47.31
C THR A 210 23.65 -12.75 48.07
N VAL A 211 24.67 -12.23 47.37
CA VAL A 211 25.83 -11.56 47.98
C VAL A 211 26.14 -10.29 47.18
N LEU A 212 26.17 -9.16 47.88
CA LEU A 212 26.62 -7.88 47.36
C LEU A 212 28.17 -7.86 47.38
N LEU A 213 28.81 -7.65 46.23
CA LEU A 213 30.27 -7.51 46.16
C LEU A 213 30.63 -6.52 45.04
N GLY A 214 31.43 -5.52 45.39
CA GLY A 214 31.64 -4.34 44.55
C GLY A 214 32.68 -4.52 43.44
N TYR A 215 32.47 -3.82 42.33
CA TYR A 215 33.48 -3.67 41.29
C TYR A 215 34.69 -2.85 41.80
N PRO A 216 35.93 -3.20 41.43
CA PRO A 216 37.06 -2.30 41.63
C PRO A 216 36.91 -1.08 40.73
N ALA A 217 36.96 0.12 41.31
CA ALA A 217 36.98 1.36 40.53
C ALA A 217 38.31 1.47 39.78
N ILE A 218 38.26 1.45 38.45
CA ILE A 218 39.37 1.87 37.58
C ILE A 218 38.97 3.21 37.00
N ASP A 219 39.58 4.27 37.52
CA ASP A 219 39.49 5.61 36.94
C ASP A 219 40.19 5.62 35.57
N ARG A 220 39.39 5.57 34.51
CA ARG A 220 39.77 6.14 33.22
C ARG A 220 38.99 7.43 33.07
N GLY A 221 39.64 8.52 33.43
CA GLY A 221 39.06 9.86 33.34
C GLY A 221 38.52 10.17 31.95
N LYS A 222 37.52 11.04 31.90
CA LYS A 222 36.82 11.44 30.68
C LYS A 222 37.77 11.98 29.60
N GLN A 223 38.17 11.11 28.66
CA GLN A 223 38.17 11.53 27.27
C GLN A 223 36.74 11.36 26.77
N GLU A 224 36.01 12.47 26.82
CA GLU A 224 34.97 12.69 25.83
C GLU A 224 35.72 12.83 24.50
N ASP A 225 35.81 11.72 23.74
CA ASP A 225 36.14 11.77 22.31
C ASP A 225 34.96 12.45 21.62
N MET A 226 34.88 13.77 21.79
CA MET A 226 34.19 14.64 20.86
C MET A 226 34.81 14.35 19.50
N ALA A 227 34.07 13.63 18.67
CA ALA A 227 34.33 13.56 17.24
C ALA A 227 34.19 14.98 16.70
N TYR A 228 35.31 15.73 16.74
CA TYR A 228 35.50 16.99 16.04
C TYR A 228 35.48 16.68 14.54
N ILE A 229 34.27 16.46 14.02
CA ILE A 229 33.97 16.58 12.60
C ILE A 229 34.49 17.95 12.20
N PRO A 230 35.49 18.06 11.31
CA PRO A 230 35.98 19.35 10.88
C PRO A 230 34.80 20.16 10.34
N LEU A 231 34.73 21.44 10.66
CA LEU A 231 33.89 22.38 9.93
C LEU A 231 34.49 22.51 8.52
N MET A 232 34.08 21.58 7.65
CA MET A 232 34.55 21.48 6.29
C MET A 232 33.84 22.57 5.48
N GLU A 233 34.52 23.69 5.33
CA GLU A 233 33.97 24.89 4.69
C GLU A 233 33.62 24.57 3.22
N PHE A 234 32.37 24.83 2.85
CA PHE A 234 31.89 24.67 1.48
C PHE A 234 32.61 25.62 0.52
N SER A 235 32.86 25.16 -0.70
CA SER A 235 33.48 26.00 -1.75
C SER A 235 32.54 27.12 -2.21
N CYS A 236 31.22 26.89 -2.15
CA CYS A 236 30.19 27.90 -2.42
C CYS A 236 29.35 28.18 -1.18
N SER A 237 29.09 29.47 -0.89
CA SER A 237 28.26 29.90 0.24
C SER A 237 26.82 29.37 0.19
N HIS A 238 26.32 28.99 -0.98
CA HIS A 238 24.96 28.49 -1.18
C HIS A 238 24.84 26.95 -1.07
N SER A 239 25.96 26.21 -1.07
CA SER A 239 25.97 24.75 -0.94
C SER A 239 25.31 24.25 0.35
N HIS A 240 25.26 25.08 1.40
CA HIS A 240 24.59 24.71 2.65
C HIS A 240 23.09 24.46 2.48
N LEU A 241 22.42 25.10 1.50
CA LEU A 241 20.99 24.92 1.25
C LEU A 241 20.67 23.53 0.68
N LEU A 242 21.57 22.98 -0.15
CA LEU A 242 21.44 21.62 -0.69
C LEU A 242 22.23 20.58 0.13
N SER A 243 22.69 20.93 1.33
CA SER A 243 23.43 20.01 2.19
C SER A 243 22.54 18.94 2.81
N LEU A 244 23.07 17.71 2.87
CA LEU A 244 22.43 16.59 3.54
C LEU A 244 22.52 16.77 5.07
N PRO A 245 21.56 16.23 5.86
CA PRO A 245 21.67 16.18 7.31
C PRO A 245 23.00 15.54 7.76
N LYS A 246 23.66 16.16 8.75
CA LYS A 246 25.00 15.73 9.24
C LYS A 246 25.04 14.31 9.79
N GLU A 247 23.89 13.77 10.20
CA GLU A 247 23.72 12.38 10.62
C GLU A 247 23.85 11.40 9.44
N TRP A 248 23.48 11.82 8.23
CA TRP A 248 23.51 11.03 6.99
C TRP A 248 24.91 11.05 6.33
N THR A 249 25.84 11.88 6.84
CA THR A 249 27.25 11.94 6.40
C THR A 249 28.20 11.22 7.36
N SER A 250 27.68 10.31 8.20
CA SER A 250 28.48 9.55 9.16
C SER A 250 29.07 8.27 8.54
N ASN A 251 30.30 7.91 8.95
CA ASN A 251 31.06 6.81 8.34
C ASN A 251 30.70 5.45 8.94
N CYS A 252 29.97 4.62 8.20
CA CYS A 252 29.66 3.22 8.57
C CYS A 252 30.20 2.18 7.57
N LEU A 253 31.08 2.59 6.64
CA LEU A 253 31.73 1.71 5.67
C LEU A 253 33.26 1.82 5.74
N PRO A 254 34.01 0.75 5.44
CA PRO A 254 35.46 0.82 5.31
C PRO A 254 35.89 1.76 4.18
N ASN A 255 36.87 2.63 4.45
CA ASN A 255 37.38 3.63 3.49
C ASN A 255 37.91 3.03 2.17
N SER A 256 38.26 1.73 2.12
CA SER A 256 38.58 1.02 0.88
C SER A 256 37.35 0.80 0.02
N LYS A 257 36.33 0.11 0.55
CA LYS A 257 35.03 -0.12 -0.12
C LYS A 257 34.36 1.19 -0.54
N MET A 258 34.45 2.23 0.29
CA MET A 258 33.90 3.54 -0.05
C MET A 258 34.59 4.17 -1.28
N ARG A 259 35.91 4.00 -1.44
CA ARG A 259 36.64 4.45 -2.64
C ARG A 259 36.28 3.61 -3.87
N GLU A 260 36.19 2.30 -3.73
CA GLU A 260 35.77 1.39 -4.81
C GLU A 260 34.37 1.78 -5.33
N MET A 261 33.40 1.95 -4.42
CA MET A 261 32.04 2.38 -4.78
C MET A 261 31.94 3.82 -5.30
N SER A 262 32.82 4.74 -4.88
CA SER A 262 32.80 6.12 -5.40
C SER A 262 33.07 6.20 -6.92
N LEU A 263 33.65 5.16 -7.53
CA LEU A 263 33.84 5.07 -8.98
C LEU A 263 32.55 4.74 -9.76
N LEU A 264 31.48 4.30 -9.07
CA LEU A 264 30.16 4.02 -9.66
C LEU A 264 29.23 5.24 -9.64
N PHE A 265 29.65 6.36 -9.05
CA PHE A 265 28.81 7.55 -8.91
C PHE A 265 28.75 8.34 -10.24
N PRO A 266 27.55 8.58 -10.80
CA PRO A 266 27.39 9.29 -12.07
C PRO A 266 27.49 10.80 -11.85
N GLU A 267 28.73 11.31 -11.93
CA GLU A 267 29.10 12.72 -11.82
C GLU A 267 28.29 13.63 -12.75
N ASP A 268 28.16 13.21 -14.01
CA ASP A 268 27.47 13.89 -15.10
C ASP A 268 25.96 13.98 -14.85
N TRP A 269 25.35 12.90 -14.35
CA TRP A 269 23.97 12.90 -13.89
C TRP A 269 23.76 13.83 -12.68
N TYR A 270 24.63 13.78 -11.67
CA TYR A 270 24.55 14.67 -10.51
C TYR A 270 24.61 16.16 -10.91
N GLN A 271 25.54 16.51 -11.80
CA GLN A 271 25.63 17.88 -12.34
C GLN A 271 24.44 18.26 -13.23
N PHE A 272 23.83 17.31 -13.93
CA PHE A 272 22.61 17.53 -14.72
C PHE A 272 21.39 17.80 -13.82
N VAL A 273 21.13 16.95 -12.83
CA VAL A 273 19.99 17.12 -11.90
C VAL A 273 20.10 18.42 -11.12
N LEU A 274 21.29 18.80 -10.63
CA LEU A 274 21.49 20.11 -9.98
C LEU A 274 21.11 21.28 -10.90
N LYS A 275 21.40 21.20 -12.20
CA LYS A 275 21.07 22.25 -13.18
C LYS A 275 19.58 22.33 -13.52
N GLN A 276 18.77 21.33 -13.16
CA GLN A 276 17.30 21.34 -13.33
C GLN A 276 16.56 21.93 -12.12
N LEU A 277 17.24 22.26 -11.02
CA LEU A 277 16.58 22.79 -9.81
C LEU A 277 16.18 24.27 -9.97
N GLU A 278 14.88 24.56 -10.03
CA GLU A 278 14.30 25.92 -9.98
C GLU A 278 14.39 26.60 -8.59
N CYS A 279 15.32 26.16 -7.73
CA CYS A 279 15.27 26.36 -6.28
C CYS A 279 15.59 27.78 -5.78
N PHE A 280 15.86 28.74 -6.67
CA PHE A 280 16.33 30.09 -6.32
C PHE A 280 15.38 31.17 -6.85
N PRO A 281 14.53 31.79 -5.99
CA PRO A 281 13.66 32.89 -6.41
C PRO A 281 14.51 34.10 -6.84
N SER A 282 14.26 34.62 -8.04
CA SER A 282 15.17 35.56 -8.71
C SER A 282 15.09 36.99 -8.15
N GLU A 283 15.87 37.29 -7.12
CA GLU A 283 16.41 38.63 -6.90
C GLU A 283 17.86 38.67 -7.43
N GLU A 284 18.03 39.37 -8.57
CA GLU A 284 19.25 39.50 -9.38
C GLU A 284 19.76 38.25 -10.13
N ASN A 285 20.23 38.46 -11.37
CA ASN A 285 20.66 37.40 -12.29
C ASN A 285 22.08 36.93 -11.96
N VAL A 286 22.21 35.83 -11.20
CA VAL A 286 23.50 35.14 -11.01
C VAL A 286 23.45 33.70 -11.58
N PRO A 287 23.50 33.53 -12.92
CA PRO A 287 23.46 32.20 -13.57
C PRO A 287 24.66 31.30 -13.22
N ASN A 288 25.65 31.79 -12.45
CA ASN A 288 26.77 31.01 -11.93
C ASN A 288 26.44 30.21 -10.65
N VAL A 289 25.42 30.53 -9.86
CA VAL A 289 25.28 29.93 -8.50
C VAL A 289 25.15 28.40 -8.57
N LEU A 290 24.29 27.87 -9.44
CA LEU A 290 24.15 26.43 -9.64
C LEU A 290 25.42 25.78 -10.21
N GLU A 291 26.18 26.48 -11.04
CA GLU A 291 27.46 25.97 -11.52
C GLU A 291 28.54 25.90 -10.43
N GLU A 292 28.63 26.91 -9.56
CA GLU A 292 29.60 26.92 -8.46
C GLU A 292 29.22 25.94 -7.34
N ILE A 293 27.92 25.68 -7.13
CA ILE A 293 27.44 24.56 -6.29
C ILE A 293 27.82 23.21 -6.93
N ALA A 294 27.60 23.03 -8.23
CA ALA A 294 27.95 21.78 -8.94
C ALA A 294 29.47 21.51 -8.98
N LYS A 295 30.31 22.55 -8.87
CA LYS A 295 31.77 22.46 -8.73
C LYS A 295 32.23 22.20 -7.28
N ASP A 296 31.35 22.30 -6.29
CA ASP A 296 31.71 22.18 -4.87
C ASP A 296 31.99 20.72 -4.48
N ARG A 297 33.27 20.42 -4.31
CA ARG A 297 33.75 19.07 -3.98
C ARG A 297 33.22 18.58 -2.64
N VAL A 298 33.13 19.46 -1.64
CA VAL A 298 32.68 19.10 -0.28
C VAL A 298 31.22 18.66 -0.28
N LEU A 299 30.37 19.40 -1.01
CA LEU A 299 28.96 19.03 -1.17
C LEU A 299 28.82 17.69 -1.90
N LYS A 300 29.53 17.50 -3.01
CA LYS A 300 29.51 16.25 -3.76
C LYS A 300 30.01 15.06 -2.92
N ASP A 301 31.11 15.20 -2.20
CA ASP A 301 31.68 14.11 -1.39
C ASP A 301 30.67 13.62 -0.35
N PHE A 302 29.81 14.51 0.20
CA PHE A 302 28.68 14.11 1.04
C PHE A 302 27.57 13.35 0.28
N TYR A 303 27.22 13.77 -0.94
CA TYR A 303 26.25 13.04 -1.78
C TYR A 303 26.78 11.66 -2.19
N VAL A 304 28.04 11.56 -2.61
CA VAL A 304 28.72 10.30 -2.93
C VAL A 304 28.69 9.36 -1.72
N HIS A 305 29.03 9.87 -0.53
CA HIS A 305 28.99 9.09 0.71
C HIS A 305 27.60 8.58 1.04
N ALA A 306 26.59 9.45 1.06
CA ALA A 306 25.22 9.06 1.41
C ALA A 306 24.62 8.09 0.38
N VAL A 307 24.74 8.38 -0.92
CA VAL A 307 24.20 7.54 -2.01
C VAL A 307 24.85 6.17 -2.00
N MET A 308 26.18 6.08 -1.96
CA MET A 308 26.85 4.77 -2.00
C MET A 308 26.66 3.97 -0.71
N THR A 309 26.51 4.63 0.45
CA THR A 309 26.13 3.93 1.69
C THR A 309 24.72 3.35 1.58
N CYS A 310 23.75 4.12 1.06
CA CYS A 310 22.38 3.64 0.86
C CYS A 310 22.30 2.50 -0.17
N TYR A 311 23.04 2.61 -1.29
CA TYR A 311 23.19 1.56 -2.30
C TYR A 311 23.73 0.27 -1.69
N PHE A 312 24.78 0.36 -0.85
CA PHE A 312 25.36 -0.78 -0.15
C PHE A 312 24.39 -1.40 0.87
N SER A 313 23.61 -0.60 1.61
CA SER A 313 22.57 -1.10 2.51
C SER A 313 21.43 -1.84 1.77
N LEU A 314 21.15 -1.48 0.51
CA LEU A 314 20.10 -2.10 -0.30
C LEU A 314 20.55 -3.40 -0.99
N LEU A 315 21.78 -3.45 -1.53
CA LEU A 315 22.27 -4.61 -2.30
C LEU A 315 23.19 -5.54 -1.50
N GLY A 316 23.88 -5.03 -0.49
CA GLY A 316 24.73 -5.82 0.39
C GLY A 316 26.21 -5.83 0.01
N VAL A 317 26.89 -6.92 0.38
CA VAL A 317 28.37 -6.97 0.51
C VAL A 317 29.09 -7.32 -0.80
N ASP A 318 28.43 -8.04 -1.70
CA ASP A 318 29.03 -8.73 -2.85
C ASP A 318 28.53 -8.16 -4.19
N ASP A 319 29.39 -8.14 -5.21
CA ASP A 319 29.09 -7.62 -6.55
C ASP A 319 28.20 -8.55 -7.41
N MET A 320 27.63 -9.60 -6.80
CA MET A 320 26.69 -10.49 -7.47
C MET A 320 25.41 -9.74 -7.84
N ASP A 321 24.66 -10.23 -8.83
CA ASP A 321 23.37 -9.63 -9.18
C ASP A 321 22.30 -10.00 -8.13
N PRO A 322 21.47 -9.05 -7.67
CA PRO A 322 20.49 -9.31 -6.62
C PRO A 322 19.40 -10.23 -7.16
N GLY A 323 19.24 -11.41 -6.57
CA GLY A 323 18.23 -12.38 -7.00
C GLY A 323 16.79 -11.84 -6.83
N PRO A 324 15.80 -12.40 -7.55
CA PRO A 324 14.40 -11.94 -7.52
C PRO A 324 13.81 -11.82 -6.11
N GLY A 325 14.04 -12.83 -5.26
CA GLY A 325 13.62 -12.83 -3.86
C GLY A 325 14.37 -11.86 -2.95
N HIS A 326 15.51 -11.32 -3.38
CA HIS A 326 16.16 -10.18 -2.74
C HIS A 326 15.45 -8.88 -3.10
N ILE A 327 15.13 -8.69 -4.38
CA ILE A 327 14.37 -7.53 -4.86
C ILE A 327 13.01 -7.44 -4.15
N LEU A 328 12.27 -8.54 -4.04
CA LEU A 328 11.01 -8.59 -3.32
C LEU A 328 11.16 -8.17 -1.84
N ARG A 329 12.13 -8.75 -1.11
CA ARG A 329 12.37 -8.39 0.30
C ARG A 329 12.66 -6.89 0.46
N VAL A 330 13.56 -6.34 -0.35
CA VAL A 330 13.97 -4.94 -0.26
C VAL A 330 12.85 -4.00 -0.68
N TYR A 331 12.04 -4.34 -1.69
CA TYR A 331 10.83 -3.61 -2.08
C TYR A 331 9.81 -3.51 -0.93
N SER A 332 9.67 -4.59 -0.16
CA SER A 332 8.86 -4.66 1.06
C SER A 332 9.55 -4.06 2.31
N GLY A 333 10.70 -3.39 2.16
CA GLY A 333 11.42 -2.73 3.25
C GLY A 333 12.36 -3.62 4.08
N VAL A 334 12.50 -4.90 3.75
CA VAL A 334 13.39 -5.84 4.46
C VAL A 334 14.79 -5.77 3.86
N LEU A 335 15.66 -4.98 4.49
CA LEU A 335 17.07 -4.83 4.11
C LEU A 335 17.88 -6.13 4.28
N PRO A 336 18.88 -6.40 3.42
CA PRO A 336 19.86 -7.46 3.63
C PRO A 336 20.80 -7.16 4.81
N TRP A 337 21.37 -8.23 5.37
CA TRP A 337 22.38 -8.08 6.42
C TRP A 337 23.67 -7.46 5.89
N SER A 338 24.01 -6.27 6.39
CA SER A 338 25.19 -5.50 5.96
C SER A 338 25.66 -4.56 7.08
N SER A 339 26.91 -4.13 7.05
CA SER A 339 27.47 -3.20 8.07
C SER A 339 26.87 -1.79 8.05
N ALA A 340 26.01 -1.50 7.07
CA ALA A 340 25.27 -0.24 6.97
C ALA A 340 23.74 -0.42 7.09
N GLN A 341 23.27 -1.63 7.42
CA GLN A 341 21.85 -1.91 7.67
C GLN A 341 21.34 -1.11 8.88
N ASP A 342 21.99 -1.28 10.04
CA ASP A 342 21.62 -0.62 11.29
C ASP A 342 21.64 0.90 11.12
N TRP A 343 22.72 1.42 10.52
CA TRP A 343 22.89 2.84 10.20
C TRP A 343 21.74 3.43 9.37
N LEU A 344 21.22 2.71 8.38
CA LEU A 344 20.09 3.18 7.58
C LEU A 344 18.77 3.06 8.36
N THR A 345 18.61 1.98 9.12
CA THR A 345 17.41 1.69 9.93
C THR A 345 17.21 2.72 11.05
N GLU A 346 18.30 3.22 11.65
CA GLU A 346 18.30 4.33 12.61
C GLU A 346 17.79 5.67 12.02
N LYS A 347 17.74 5.80 10.69
CA LYS A 347 17.47 7.07 9.98
C LYS A 347 16.18 6.93 9.17
N PRO A 348 15.00 6.91 9.80
CA PRO A 348 13.74 6.51 9.16
C PRO A 348 13.37 7.36 7.94
N GLU A 349 13.69 8.66 7.94
CA GLU A 349 13.48 9.55 6.79
C GLU A 349 14.37 9.15 5.59
N LEU A 350 15.66 8.93 5.82
CA LEU A 350 16.60 8.45 4.79
C LEU A 350 16.19 7.05 4.30
N PHE A 351 15.84 6.15 5.21
CA PHE A 351 15.35 4.81 4.86
C PHE A 351 14.11 4.87 3.95
N GLN A 352 13.13 5.73 4.23
CA GLN A 352 11.95 5.90 3.37
C GLN A 352 12.30 6.50 2.00
N LEU A 353 13.24 7.46 1.92
CA LEU A 353 13.73 8.00 0.64
C LEU A 353 14.50 6.94 -0.17
N THR A 354 15.36 6.16 0.49
CA THR A 354 16.14 5.05 -0.09
C THR A 354 15.23 3.91 -0.57
N LEU A 355 14.20 3.56 0.20
CA LEU A 355 13.19 2.58 -0.19
C LEU A 355 12.36 3.08 -1.39
N LYS A 356 11.98 4.37 -1.41
CA LYS A 356 11.32 4.99 -2.55
C LYS A 356 12.19 4.94 -3.81
N ALA A 357 13.49 5.21 -3.69
CA ALA A 357 14.43 5.10 -4.81
C ALA A 357 14.51 3.67 -5.36
N PHE A 358 14.56 2.67 -4.47
CA PHE A 358 14.54 1.26 -4.89
C PHE A 358 13.24 0.88 -5.61
N ARG A 359 12.08 1.30 -5.08
CA ARG A 359 10.75 1.10 -5.67
C ARG A 359 10.63 1.77 -7.05
N TYR A 360 11.13 3.00 -7.21
CA TYR A 360 11.17 3.72 -8.49
C TYR A 360 12.12 3.05 -9.50
N THR A 361 13.29 2.59 -9.06
CA THR A 361 14.24 1.88 -9.95
C THR A 361 13.66 0.55 -10.44
N LEU A 362 12.87 -0.15 -9.61
CA LEU A 362 12.18 -1.37 -10.04
C LEU A 362 11.13 -1.08 -11.12
N LYS A 363 10.32 -0.02 -10.94
CA LYS A 363 9.35 0.40 -11.96
C LYS A 363 10.06 0.80 -13.26
N LEU A 364 11.17 1.53 -13.18
CA LEU A 364 12.00 1.91 -14.33
C LEU A 364 12.55 0.68 -15.08
N MET A 365 13.00 -0.36 -14.37
CA MET A 365 13.48 -1.60 -14.99
C MET A 365 12.34 -2.36 -15.72
N ILE A 366 11.13 -2.36 -15.17
CA ILE A 366 9.95 -2.99 -15.78
C ILE A 366 9.49 -2.17 -17.00
N ASP A 367 9.47 -0.84 -16.89
CA ASP A 367 9.09 0.06 -17.98
C ASP A 367 10.12 0.00 -19.13
N LYS A 368 11.42 -0.02 -18.83
CA LYS A 368 12.49 -0.26 -19.83
C LYS A 368 12.29 -1.57 -20.59
N ALA A 369 11.97 -2.64 -19.89
CA ALA A 369 11.71 -3.95 -20.50
C ALA A 369 10.42 -3.99 -21.34
N SER A 370 9.50 -3.04 -21.15
CA SER A 370 8.18 -2.99 -21.79
C SER A 370 8.09 -1.97 -22.93
N LEU A 371 8.80 -0.84 -22.81
CA LEU A 371 8.71 0.33 -23.70
C LEU A 371 10.00 0.55 -24.52
N GLY A 372 11.15 0.13 -23.99
CA GLY A 372 12.47 0.34 -24.59
C GLY A 372 13.47 1.02 -23.62
N PRO A 373 14.78 1.00 -23.95
CA PRO A 373 15.78 1.69 -23.14
C PRO A 373 15.63 3.21 -23.22
N ILE A 374 15.91 3.88 -22.10
CA ILE A 374 15.94 5.36 -22.01
C ILE A 374 17.10 5.91 -22.86
N GLU A 375 16.81 6.86 -23.75
CA GLU A 375 17.78 7.44 -24.69
C GLU A 375 18.64 8.54 -24.06
N ASP A 376 18.08 9.40 -23.20
CA ASP A 376 18.82 10.53 -22.61
C ASP A 376 18.47 10.85 -21.13
N PHE A 377 19.25 11.76 -20.54
CA PHE A 377 19.07 12.21 -19.16
C PHE A 377 17.76 13.00 -18.93
N LYS A 378 17.23 13.68 -19.96
CA LYS A 378 15.99 14.43 -19.83
C LYS A 378 14.79 13.48 -19.78
N GLU A 379 14.77 12.45 -20.61
CA GLU A 379 13.78 11.38 -20.56
C GLU A 379 13.78 10.67 -19.19
N LEU A 380 14.97 10.38 -18.63
CA LEU A 380 15.08 9.85 -17.27
C LEU A 380 14.46 10.80 -16.22
N THR A 381 14.72 12.11 -16.28
CA THR A 381 14.06 13.07 -15.38
C THR A 381 12.55 13.08 -15.57
N ASN A 382 12.05 13.17 -16.81
CA ASN A 382 10.60 13.19 -17.09
C ASN A 382 9.90 11.95 -16.48
N CYS A 383 10.51 10.78 -16.61
CA CYS A 383 9.99 9.51 -16.07
C CYS A 383 9.93 9.51 -14.53
N LEU A 384 10.98 10.04 -13.87
CA LEU A 384 11.00 10.16 -12.40
C LEU A 384 10.04 11.25 -11.89
N GLU A 385 9.78 12.30 -12.67
CA GLU A 385 8.76 13.31 -12.39
C GLU A 385 7.34 12.73 -12.51
N GLU A 386 7.06 11.92 -13.53
CA GLU A 386 5.79 11.18 -13.66
C GLU A 386 5.56 10.22 -12.48
N TYR A 387 6.61 9.49 -12.05
CA TYR A 387 6.54 8.62 -10.88
C TYR A 387 6.24 9.39 -9.58
N GLU A 388 6.59 10.68 -9.51
CA GLU A 388 6.28 11.56 -8.38
C GLU A 388 4.84 12.09 -8.44
N SER A 389 4.42 12.61 -9.60
CA SER A 389 3.13 13.28 -9.78
C SER A 389 1.96 12.31 -9.92
N ASP A 390 2.10 11.25 -10.71
CA ASP A 390 0.95 10.49 -11.23
C ASP A 390 0.87 9.08 -10.65
N TRP A 391 2.01 8.48 -10.28
CA TRP A 391 2.06 7.13 -9.70
C TRP A 391 2.05 7.12 -8.17
N TYR A 392 1.51 6.05 -7.58
CA TYR A 392 1.91 5.54 -6.27
C TYR A 392 2.63 4.20 -6.45
N ILE A 393 3.81 4.05 -5.86
CA ILE A 393 4.65 2.85 -6.03
C ILE A 393 5.00 2.30 -4.65
N GLY A 394 4.39 1.16 -4.27
CA GLY A 394 4.48 0.59 -2.93
C GLY A 394 3.70 -0.70 -2.74
N LEU A 395 3.49 -1.12 -1.50
CA LEU A 395 2.72 -2.32 -1.20
C LEU A 395 1.21 -2.01 -1.19
N VAL A 396 0.39 -2.98 -1.58
CA VAL A 396 -1.08 -2.90 -1.41
C VAL A 396 -1.47 -2.78 0.07
N SER A 397 -0.61 -3.26 0.99
CA SER A 397 -0.78 -3.15 2.45
C SER A 397 -0.21 -1.87 3.06
N ASP A 398 0.46 -0.99 2.30
CA ASP A 398 0.89 0.32 2.81
C ASP A 398 -0.36 1.20 3.03
N GLU A 399 -0.53 1.85 4.19
CA GLU A 399 -1.68 2.75 4.45
C GLU A 399 -1.85 3.81 3.35
N LYS A 400 -0.73 4.32 2.85
CA LYS A 400 -0.61 5.28 1.75
C LYS A 400 -1.16 4.78 0.40
N TRP A 401 -1.32 3.47 0.20
CA TRP A 401 -2.02 2.92 -0.97
C TRP A 401 -3.49 3.35 -0.96
N ASN A 402 -4.15 3.24 0.21
CA ASN A 402 -5.53 3.67 0.38
C ASN A 402 -5.66 5.20 0.28
N GLU A 403 -4.69 5.95 0.81
CA GLU A 403 -4.63 7.41 0.61
C GLU A 403 -4.50 7.78 -0.88
N ALA A 404 -3.66 7.08 -1.65
CA ALA A 404 -3.48 7.31 -3.09
C ALA A 404 -4.77 7.01 -3.89
N VAL A 405 -5.47 5.91 -3.56
CA VAL A 405 -6.79 5.59 -4.14
C VAL A 405 -7.81 6.69 -3.83
N LEU A 406 -7.85 7.20 -2.59
CA LEU A 406 -8.76 8.28 -2.18
C LEU A 406 -8.38 9.65 -2.77
N GLN A 407 -7.11 9.84 -3.16
CA GLN A 407 -6.61 11.03 -3.85
C GLN A 407 -6.80 10.97 -5.38
N GLU A 408 -7.42 9.91 -5.92
CA GLU A 408 -7.59 9.68 -7.36
C GLU A 408 -6.25 9.70 -8.13
N LYS A 409 -5.16 9.19 -7.53
CA LYS A 409 -3.86 9.02 -8.21
C LYS A 409 -4.06 8.25 -9.53
N PRO A 410 -3.62 8.78 -10.69
CA PRO A 410 -3.82 8.13 -12.00
C PRO A 410 -3.37 6.68 -12.07
N TYR A 411 -2.24 6.34 -11.43
CA TYR A 411 -1.69 4.99 -11.44
C TYR A 411 -1.21 4.52 -10.07
N LEU A 412 -1.33 3.22 -9.78
CA LEU A 412 -0.69 2.57 -8.64
C LEU A 412 0.04 1.30 -9.08
N PHE A 413 1.23 1.04 -8.52
CA PHE A 413 2.02 -0.17 -8.79
C PHE A 413 2.45 -0.86 -7.49
N SER A 414 2.22 -2.17 -7.40
CA SER A 414 2.80 -3.06 -6.38
C SER A 414 3.52 -4.23 -7.03
N LEU A 415 4.72 -4.54 -6.53
CA LEU A 415 5.32 -5.87 -6.70
C LEU A 415 4.56 -6.87 -5.81
N GLY A 416 4.49 -8.12 -6.24
CA GLY A 416 3.98 -9.27 -5.50
C GLY A 416 4.70 -10.57 -5.88
N TYR A 417 4.33 -11.65 -5.20
CA TYR A 417 4.80 -13.01 -5.49
C TYR A 417 3.65 -13.99 -5.26
N ASP A 418 3.44 -14.87 -6.24
CA ASP A 418 2.43 -15.92 -6.23
C ASP A 418 3.09 -17.23 -5.74
N PRO A 419 2.71 -17.76 -4.56
CA PRO A 419 3.29 -18.99 -4.03
C PRO A 419 2.75 -20.26 -4.70
N ASN A 420 1.58 -20.21 -5.35
CA ASN A 420 0.96 -21.34 -6.05
C ASN A 420 1.67 -21.59 -7.39
N MET A 421 1.86 -20.50 -8.14
CA MET A 421 2.52 -20.52 -9.46
C MET A 421 4.04 -20.36 -9.38
N GLY A 422 4.58 -19.88 -8.25
CA GLY A 422 6.02 -19.68 -8.04
C GLY A 422 6.60 -18.48 -8.80
N VAL A 423 5.76 -17.52 -9.21
CA VAL A 423 6.14 -16.38 -10.07
C VAL A 423 6.01 -15.04 -9.35
N TYR A 424 6.84 -14.08 -9.76
CA TYR A 424 6.75 -12.70 -9.29
C TYR A 424 5.80 -11.91 -10.19
N THR A 425 4.99 -11.05 -9.60
CA THR A 425 3.91 -10.33 -10.29
C THR A 425 4.01 -8.82 -10.08
N GLY A 426 3.66 -8.05 -11.11
CA GLY A 426 3.48 -6.61 -11.04
C GLY A 426 2.01 -6.28 -11.18
N ARG A 427 1.39 -5.76 -10.11
CA ARG A 427 0.00 -5.30 -10.12
C ARG A 427 -0.04 -3.81 -10.44
N VAL A 428 -0.70 -3.45 -11.54
CA VAL A 428 -0.95 -2.07 -11.97
C VAL A 428 -2.43 -1.77 -11.81
N LEU A 429 -2.76 -0.73 -11.05
CA LEU A 429 -4.07 -0.09 -11.10
C LEU A 429 -3.97 1.17 -11.97
N THR A 430 -4.89 1.33 -12.92
CA THR A 430 -5.02 2.53 -13.76
C THR A 430 -6.40 3.15 -13.58
N LEU A 431 -6.47 4.42 -13.21
CA LEU A 431 -7.73 5.15 -13.06
C LEU A 431 -8.33 5.50 -14.42
N GLN A 432 -9.56 5.08 -14.66
CA GLN A 432 -10.29 5.33 -15.91
C GLN A 432 -11.74 5.75 -15.62
N GLU A 433 -12.33 6.54 -16.49
CA GLU A 433 -13.75 6.90 -16.41
C GLU A 433 -14.59 5.84 -17.14
N PHE A 434 -15.40 5.09 -16.38
CA PHE A 434 -16.31 4.08 -16.91
C PHE A 434 -17.76 4.56 -16.87
N LEU A 435 -18.50 4.27 -17.95
CA LEU A 435 -19.93 4.56 -18.06
C LEU A 435 -20.76 3.42 -17.43
N ILE A 436 -21.09 3.55 -16.14
CA ILE A 436 -21.89 2.58 -15.42
C ILE A 436 -23.37 2.74 -15.78
N GLN A 437 -23.99 1.67 -16.26
CA GLN A 437 -25.42 1.60 -16.54
C GLN A 437 -26.21 1.39 -15.23
N VAL A 438 -27.22 2.22 -15.00
CA VAL A 438 -28.03 2.21 -13.78
C VAL A 438 -29.47 1.86 -14.13
N GLY A 439 -29.99 0.84 -13.47
CA GLY A 439 -31.39 0.43 -13.55
C GLY A 439 -32.01 0.19 -12.18
N LYS A 440 -33.33 0.26 -12.12
CA LYS A 440 -34.14 0.04 -10.92
C LYS A 440 -34.90 -1.28 -11.03
N LEU A 441 -34.78 -2.13 -10.02
CA LEU A 441 -35.57 -3.34 -9.87
C LEU A 441 -36.97 -3.02 -9.29
N ASN A 442 -37.98 -3.81 -9.67
CA ASN A 442 -39.31 -3.75 -9.08
C ASN A 442 -39.28 -4.28 -7.64
N ALA A 443 -39.48 -3.38 -6.67
CA ALA A 443 -39.38 -3.69 -5.25
C ALA A 443 -40.39 -4.74 -4.75
N GLU A 444 -41.55 -4.88 -5.39
CA GLU A 444 -42.55 -5.88 -5.02
C GLU A 444 -42.13 -7.29 -5.49
N ALA A 445 -41.49 -7.39 -6.66
CA ALA A 445 -40.94 -8.65 -7.16
C ALA A 445 -39.77 -9.14 -6.28
N VAL A 446 -38.82 -8.25 -5.96
CA VAL A 446 -37.69 -8.56 -5.07
C VAL A 446 -38.19 -8.94 -3.68
N ARG A 447 -39.12 -8.18 -3.10
CA ARG A 447 -39.68 -8.51 -1.77
C ARG A 447 -40.45 -9.83 -1.79
N GLY A 448 -41.16 -10.15 -2.88
CA GLY A 448 -41.83 -11.44 -3.06
C GLY A 448 -40.86 -12.61 -3.14
N GLN A 449 -39.78 -12.47 -3.91
CA GLN A 449 -38.70 -13.46 -4.02
C GLN A 449 -38.04 -13.69 -2.66
N TRP A 450 -37.63 -12.62 -1.97
CA TRP A 450 -36.95 -12.71 -0.66
C TRP A 450 -37.88 -13.20 0.45
N ALA A 451 -39.18 -12.88 0.42
CA ALA A 451 -40.15 -13.41 1.37
C ALA A 451 -40.39 -14.92 1.17
N ASN A 452 -40.43 -15.39 -0.09
CA ASN A 452 -40.52 -16.81 -0.40
C ASN A 452 -39.25 -17.56 0.03
N LEU A 453 -38.07 -16.99 -0.26
CA LEU A 453 -36.75 -17.50 0.15
C LEU A 453 -36.62 -17.62 1.68
N SER A 454 -37.14 -16.64 2.42
CA SER A 454 -37.24 -16.66 3.88
C SER A 454 -38.23 -17.71 4.38
N TRP A 455 -39.39 -17.86 3.75
CA TRP A 455 -40.36 -18.90 4.11
C TRP A 455 -39.83 -20.31 3.91
N GLU A 456 -39.27 -20.60 2.74
CA GLU A 456 -38.66 -21.90 2.40
C GLU A 456 -37.51 -22.27 3.35
N LEU A 457 -36.64 -21.32 3.70
CA LEU A 457 -35.49 -21.58 4.58
C LEU A 457 -35.92 -21.76 6.04
N LEU A 458 -36.72 -20.82 6.57
CA LEU A 458 -36.98 -20.71 8.01
C LEU A 458 -38.23 -21.47 8.48
N TYR A 459 -39.19 -21.77 7.59
CA TYR A 459 -40.46 -22.41 7.94
C TYR A 459 -40.66 -23.76 7.26
N ALA A 460 -40.25 -23.92 6.00
CA ALA A 460 -40.26 -25.22 5.33
C ALA A 460 -38.97 -26.04 5.58
N THR A 461 -37.96 -25.43 6.22
CA THR A 461 -36.65 -26.02 6.53
C THR A 461 -36.03 -26.76 5.35
N ASN A 462 -36.08 -26.14 4.16
CA ASN A 462 -35.55 -26.75 2.94
C ASN A 462 -34.00 -26.70 2.95
N ASP A 463 -33.39 -27.87 3.05
CA ASP A 463 -31.97 -28.16 3.13
C ASP A 463 -31.32 -28.51 1.77
N ASP A 464 -32.08 -28.43 0.68
CA ASP A 464 -31.60 -28.58 -0.71
C ASP A 464 -30.58 -27.48 -1.08
N GLU A 465 -29.36 -27.90 -1.44
CA GLU A 465 -28.26 -27.03 -1.87
C GLU A 465 -28.45 -26.46 -3.30
N GLU A 466 -29.14 -27.19 -4.20
CA GLU A 466 -29.41 -26.71 -5.57
C GLU A 466 -30.52 -25.63 -5.62
N ARG A 467 -31.24 -25.44 -4.52
CA ARG A 467 -32.37 -24.51 -4.34
C ARG A 467 -32.12 -23.09 -4.86
N TYR A 468 -30.89 -22.62 -4.73
CA TYR A 468 -30.46 -21.31 -5.23
C TYR A 468 -30.44 -21.26 -6.77
N SER A 469 -30.04 -22.34 -7.42
CA SER A 469 -29.85 -22.47 -8.87
C SER A 469 -31.10 -22.90 -9.66
N ILE A 470 -32.21 -23.21 -8.99
CA ILE A 470 -33.48 -23.65 -9.62
C ILE A 470 -33.97 -22.62 -10.67
N GLN A 471 -33.87 -23.02 -11.94
CA GLN A 471 -34.47 -22.44 -13.15
C GLN A 471 -34.46 -20.89 -13.22
N ALA A 472 -33.46 -20.36 -13.94
CA ALA A 472 -33.40 -18.95 -14.32
C ALA A 472 -34.74 -18.44 -14.88
N HIS A 473 -35.13 -17.25 -14.45
CA HIS A 473 -36.34 -16.58 -14.90
C HIS A 473 -35.98 -15.17 -15.40
N PRO A 474 -35.48 -15.01 -16.64
CA PRO A 474 -34.85 -13.77 -17.12
C PRO A 474 -35.73 -12.51 -17.07
N LEU A 475 -37.07 -12.63 -17.02
CA LEU A 475 -37.97 -11.49 -16.81
C LEU A 475 -38.01 -11.00 -15.35
N LEU A 476 -37.65 -11.84 -14.39
CA LEU A 476 -37.70 -11.60 -12.94
C LEU A 476 -36.33 -11.59 -12.26
N LEU A 477 -35.27 -11.96 -12.98
CA LEU A 477 -33.87 -12.01 -12.50
C LEU A 477 -33.77 -12.74 -11.14
N ARG A 478 -34.43 -13.91 -11.02
CA ARG A 478 -34.64 -14.63 -9.76
C ARG A 478 -33.31 -14.96 -9.11
N ASN A 479 -32.37 -15.48 -9.88
CA ASN A 479 -31.12 -16.00 -9.33
C ASN A 479 -30.21 -14.83 -8.94
N LEU A 480 -30.12 -13.78 -9.77
CA LEU A 480 -29.40 -12.56 -9.41
C LEU A 480 -29.97 -11.86 -8.16
N THR A 481 -31.30 -11.80 -7.99
CA THR A 481 -31.90 -11.17 -6.80
C THR A 481 -31.80 -12.06 -5.57
N VAL A 482 -31.92 -13.38 -5.70
CA VAL A 482 -31.73 -14.34 -4.59
C VAL A 482 -30.27 -14.34 -4.13
N GLN A 483 -29.30 -14.34 -5.05
CA GLN A 483 -27.88 -14.23 -4.70
C GLN A 483 -27.55 -12.91 -4.00
N ALA A 484 -28.15 -11.79 -4.45
CA ALA A 484 -27.95 -10.48 -3.86
C ALA A 484 -28.60 -10.28 -2.46
N ALA A 485 -29.39 -11.23 -1.95
CA ALA A 485 -29.90 -11.18 -0.58
C ALA A 485 -28.77 -11.37 0.44
N ASP A 486 -28.89 -10.80 1.63
CA ASP A 486 -27.86 -10.99 2.67
C ASP A 486 -27.88 -12.42 3.23
N PRO A 487 -26.73 -13.01 3.59
CA PRO A 487 -26.67 -14.27 4.31
C PRO A 487 -27.47 -14.22 5.63
N PRO A 488 -28.19 -15.30 6.02
CA PRO A 488 -28.18 -16.64 5.42
C PRO A 488 -29.26 -16.84 4.32
N LEU A 489 -29.88 -15.77 3.81
CA LEU A 489 -30.89 -15.89 2.75
C LEU A 489 -30.26 -15.98 1.35
N GLY A 490 -29.28 -15.13 1.07
CA GLY A 490 -28.51 -15.14 -0.17
C GLY A 490 -27.03 -15.45 0.05
N TYR A 491 -26.27 -15.38 -1.05
CA TYR A 491 -24.87 -15.83 -1.15
C TYR A 491 -24.05 -14.90 -2.07
N PRO A 492 -23.96 -13.59 -1.78
CA PRO A 492 -23.11 -12.69 -2.55
C PRO A 492 -21.63 -12.97 -2.21
N ILE A 493 -20.79 -13.18 -3.23
CA ILE A 493 -19.33 -13.43 -3.06
C ILE A 493 -18.69 -12.34 -2.18
N TYR A 494 -19.12 -11.11 -2.42
CA TYR A 494 -18.61 -9.91 -1.76
C TYR A 494 -19.79 -9.04 -1.35
N SER A 495 -19.71 -8.46 -0.15
CA SER A 495 -20.68 -7.50 0.36
C SER A 495 -19.91 -6.42 1.13
N SER A 496 -19.82 -5.22 0.55
CA SER A 496 -19.16 -4.09 1.20
C SER A 496 -19.87 -3.67 2.49
N LYS A 497 -19.17 -2.98 3.38
CA LYS A 497 -19.79 -2.34 4.55
C LYS A 497 -20.88 -1.34 4.08
N PRO A 498 -22.15 -1.49 4.49
CA PRO A 498 -23.23 -0.61 4.02
C PRO A 498 -22.97 0.87 4.31
N LEU A 499 -23.02 1.70 3.27
CA LEU A 499 -22.92 3.16 3.37
C LEU A 499 -24.33 3.73 3.58
N HIS A 500 -24.65 4.14 4.81
CA HIS A 500 -25.94 4.75 5.13
C HIS A 500 -26.15 6.07 4.36
N VAL A 501 -27.29 6.17 3.68
CA VAL A 501 -27.75 7.38 3.00
C VAL A 501 -28.86 7.99 3.86
N HIS A 502 -28.59 9.17 4.43
CA HIS A 502 -29.61 9.93 5.14
C HIS A 502 -30.62 10.51 4.14
N LEU A 503 -31.81 9.92 4.10
CA LEU A 503 -32.99 10.56 3.53
C LEU A 503 -33.52 11.61 4.54
N TYR A 504 -33.95 12.76 4.02
CA TYR A 504 -34.36 13.95 4.78
C TYR A 504 -35.62 13.75 5.63
#